data_AF-A0A4Y7LZB8-F1
#
_entry.id   AF-A0A4Y7LZB8-F1
#
_cell.length_a   1.000
_cell.length_b   1.000
_cell.length_c   1.000
_cell.angle_alpha   90.00
_cell.angle_beta   90.00
_cell.angle_gamma   90.00
#
_symmetry.space_group_name_H-M   'P 1'
#
loop_
_entity.id
_entity.type
_entity.pdbx_description
1 polymer ?
#
loop_
_entity_poly.entity_id
_entity_poly.type
_entity_poly.pdbx_seq_one_letter_code
_entity_poly.pdbx_strand_id
1 'polypeptide(L)'
;MSKVVARPLITVYNEKAEASGSSIQLPAIFRAPIRPDIVSFVQQQMSMNRRQPYCVSEKAGHQTSAESWGTGRAVARIPRVRGGGTHRSGQGAYGNMCRGGRMFAPTKTWRRWHRKINVNQKRYALCSAVAASGIPSLVMSKGHLINDVPEMPLVVTDKVQEYNKTKQAVALLRRLRAWTDVQKVYKTRRFRAGKGKMRNRRRTSKLGPLIIYGKDQGLTKAFRNIPGVSLISVNKLNLMKLAPGGHVGRFCIWTESAFQRLNALYGTWRQKSKLKSDYNLPQPIMTGTDLSRLLKSDEIQKAIRRPRQAELYCVHWKTIRRASVRRNPLTNMRALMKLNPYAAVIKRSAAAVAEARQKSKAALLEKKRECLVIESNLPVEKPKKDAHIQAPVHDVKPTPEVSVAAPEPTPKEVTKGKKSQSKAAKDWQVEPMEVTIESNVEVKTEKAPTREPAPQIVNIQSGPVATVSDKAEAMEVTPMVPVKPGTSKKGKSPSAPIPTGAEEKQSVEILAETAPNTKPAEEASAIAVAVDETAADKGSKSKKGKGKKNKKE
;
A
#
# COMPACT_ATOMS: atom_id res chain seq x y z
N MET A 1 18.06 21.50 -8.61
CA MET A 1 17.04 20.55 -9.12
C MET A 1 17.35 19.15 -8.59
N SER A 2 16.37 18.25 -8.48
CA SER A 2 16.64 16.87 -8.09
C SER A 2 17.34 16.09 -9.21
N LYS A 3 18.44 15.41 -8.87
CA LYS A 3 19.12 14.42 -9.72
C LYS A 3 18.39 13.07 -9.60
N VAL A 4 17.09 13.04 -9.94
CA VAL A 4 16.36 11.77 -10.12
C VAL A 4 16.90 11.10 -11.37
N VAL A 5 17.40 9.87 -11.23
CA VAL A 5 17.85 9.04 -12.37
C VAL A 5 16.63 8.64 -13.19
N ALA A 6 16.45 9.27 -14.34
CA ALA A 6 15.36 9.02 -15.28
C ALA A 6 15.82 9.40 -16.70
N ARG A 7 15.55 8.52 -17.68
CA ARG A 7 15.94 8.71 -19.09
C ARG A 7 15.45 10.09 -19.58
N PRO A 8 16.31 10.91 -20.21
CA PRO A 8 15.94 12.28 -20.60
C PRO A 8 15.04 12.29 -21.85
N LEU A 9 15.21 11.31 -22.73
CA LEU A 9 14.38 11.02 -23.89
C LEU A 9 13.72 9.65 -23.68
N ILE A 10 12.49 9.50 -24.16
CA ILE A 10 11.70 8.27 -24.15
C ILE A 10 11.32 7.93 -25.58
N THR A 11 11.34 6.64 -25.93
CA THR A 11 10.92 6.17 -27.24
C THR A 11 9.40 6.08 -27.35
N VAL A 12 8.85 6.47 -28.50
CA VAL A 12 7.43 6.30 -28.78
C VAL A 12 7.22 4.99 -29.54
N TYR A 13 6.24 4.20 -29.12
CA TYR A 13 5.94 2.91 -29.76
C TYR A 13 4.79 3.01 -30.76
N ASN A 14 4.96 2.36 -31.90
CA ASN A 14 3.92 2.18 -32.92
C ASN A 14 2.88 1.13 -32.50
N GLU A 15 1.78 1.07 -33.25
CA GLU A 15 0.70 0.07 -33.07
C GLU A 15 1.16 -1.40 -33.22
N LYS A 16 2.34 -1.62 -33.82
CA LYS A 16 3.00 -2.92 -33.92
C LYS A 16 3.83 -3.28 -32.68
N ALA A 17 4.05 -2.33 -31.75
CA ALA A 17 5.01 -2.34 -30.65
C ALA A 17 6.50 -2.27 -31.04
N GLU A 18 6.78 -1.89 -32.29
CA GLU A 18 8.08 -1.39 -32.73
C GLU A 18 8.29 0.07 -32.27
N ALA A 19 9.53 0.52 -32.13
CA ALA A 19 9.82 1.94 -31.93
C ALA A 19 9.50 2.74 -33.20
N SER A 20 8.90 3.93 -33.08
CA SER A 20 8.46 4.75 -34.21
C SER A 20 9.55 5.58 -34.87
N GLY A 21 10.76 5.60 -34.29
CA GLY A 21 11.81 6.59 -34.61
C GLY A 21 11.62 7.94 -33.91
N SER A 22 10.40 8.31 -33.49
CA SER A 22 10.19 9.52 -32.69
C SER A 22 10.56 9.29 -31.22
N SER A 23 11.14 10.31 -30.60
CA SER A 23 11.44 10.34 -29.16
C SER A 23 10.98 11.66 -28.53
N ILE A 24 10.57 11.60 -27.27
CA ILE A 24 9.99 12.74 -26.54
C ILE A 24 10.79 12.99 -25.27
N GLN A 25 11.09 14.26 -24.98
CA GLN A 25 11.71 14.66 -23.73
C GLN A 25 10.82 14.35 -22.53
N LEU A 26 11.37 13.69 -21.51
CA LEU A 26 10.69 13.36 -20.25
C LEU A 26 10.08 14.64 -19.59
N PRO A 27 8.74 14.72 -19.43
CA PRO A 27 8.09 15.84 -18.77
C PRO A 27 8.56 16.01 -17.32
N ALA A 28 8.77 17.26 -16.88
CA ALA A 28 9.38 17.56 -15.58
C ALA A 28 8.63 16.96 -14.39
N ILE A 29 7.31 16.76 -14.53
CA ILE A 29 6.46 16.10 -13.53
C ILE A 29 6.95 14.70 -13.13
N PHE A 30 7.65 13.97 -14.01
CA PHE A 30 8.18 12.65 -13.66
C PHE A 30 9.38 12.69 -12.71
N ARG A 31 10.06 13.83 -12.59
CA ARG A 31 11.17 14.07 -11.64
C ARG A 31 10.69 14.72 -10.33
N ALA A 32 9.39 14.94 -10.16
CA ALA A 32 8.80 15.53 -8.97
C ALA A 32 8.94 14.62 -7.73
N PRO A 33 9.07 15.18 -6.51
CA PRO A 33 9.16 14.40 -5.28
C PRO A 33 7.95 13.47 -5.08
N ILE A 34 8.22 12.21 -4.74
CA ILE A 34 7.19 11.19 -4.48
C ILE A 34 6.89 11.18 -2.98
N ARG A 35 5.72 11.72 -2.59
CA ARG A 35 5.24 11.74 -1.20
C ARG A 35 4.04 10.80 -1.01
N PRO A 36 4.25 9.53 -0.61
CA PRO A 36 3.16 8.56 -0.43
C PRO A 36 2.22 8.93 0.73
N ASP A 37 2.72 9.70 1.71
CA ASP A 37 1.96 10.29 2.81
C ASP A 37 0.87 11.26 2.30
N ILE A 38 1.24 12.23 1.45
CA ILE A 38 0.29 13.17 0.83
C ILE A 38 -0.68 12.40 -0.07
N VAL A 39 -0.19 11.44 -0.87
CA VAL A 39 -1.04 10.65 -1.76
C VAL A 39 -2.09 9.87 -0.98
N SER A 40 -1.68 9.17 0.08
CA SER A 40 -2.58 8.41 0.95
C SER A 40 -3.63 9.32 1.61
N PHE A 41 -3.18 10.42 2.23
CA PHE A 41 -4.07 11.40 2.87
C PHE A 41 -5.10 11.97 1.89
N VAL A 42 -4.66 12.53 0.75
CA VAL A 42 -5.55 13.12 -0.24
C VAL A 42 -6.50 12.08 -0.83
N GLN A 43 -6.03 10.84 -1.07
CA GLN A 43 -6.88 9.74 -1.55
C GLN A 43 -7.97 9.40 -0.53
N GLN A 44 -7.63 9.30 0.76
CA GLN A 44 -8.58 9.03 1.84
C GLN A 44 -9.68 10.10 1.90
N GLN A 45 -9.30 11.39 1.83
CA GLN A 45 -10.27 12.50 1.82
C GLN A 45 -11.14 12.48 0.54
N MET A 46 -10.56 12.23 -0.64
CA MET A 46 -11.32 12.09 -1.91
C MET A 46 -12.25 10.86 -1.90
N SER A 47 -11.86 9.77 -1.23
CA SER A 47 -12.64 8.56 -1.05
C SER A 47 -13.86 8.78 -0.14
N MET A 48 -13.75 9.65 0.87
CA MET A 48 -14.88 10.09 1.68
C MET A 48 -15.88 10.94 0.89
N ASN A 49 -15.41 11.83 0.01
CA ASN A 49 -16.26 12.71 -0.80
C ASN A 49 -17.17 11.98 -1.80
N ARG A 50 -16.91 10.69 -2.10
CA ARG A 50 -17.74 9.84 -2.97
C ARG A 50 -18.83 9.05 -2.21
N ARG A 51 -18.91 9.18 -0.89
CA ARG A 51 -19.91 8.45 -0.08
C ARG A 51 -21.28 9.12 -0.19
N GLN A 52 -22.32 8.32 -0.39
CA GLN A 52 -23.70 8.74 -0.20
C GLN A 52 -24.01 8.76 1.32
N PRO A 53 -24.72 9.77 1.84
CA PRO A 53 -25.25 9.77 3.20
C PRO A 53 -26.14 8.55 3.47
N TYR A 54 -26.16 8.10 4.72
CA TYR A 54 -27.14 7.12 5.19
C TYR A 54 -27.47 7.35 6.67
N CYS A 55 -28.74 7.14 7.02
CA CYS A 55 -29.30 7.32 8.35
C CYS A 55 -30.20 6.13 8.70
N VAL A 56 -30.68 6.07 9.95
CA VAL A 56 -31.90 5.34 10.30
C VAL A 56 -33.12 6.26 10.14
N SER A 57 -34.33 5.69 10.10
CA SER A 57 -35.55 6.51 10.21
C SER A 57 -35.62 7.14 11.60
N GLU A 58 -35.99 8.42 11.67
CA GLU A 58 -36.08 9.18 12.92
C GLU A 58 -37.20 8.68 13.84
N LYS A 59 -38.30 8.19 13.26
CA LYS A 59 -39.43 7.58 14.00
C LYS A 59 -39.18 6.11 14.39
N ALA A 60 -38.02 5.54 14.05
CA ALA A 60 -37.71 4.13 14.34
C ALA A 60 -37.64 3.86 15.85
N GLY A 61 -38.44 2.90 16.32
CA GLY A 61 -38.56 2.58 17.75
C GLY A 61 -39.34 3.63 18.56
N HIS A 62 -39.91 4.65 17.92
CA HIS A 62 -40.70 5.72 18.54
C HIS A 62 -42.21 5.64 18.24
N GLN A 63 -42.63 4.82 17.29
CA GLN A 63 -44.03 4.70 16.84
C GLN A 63 -44.97 4.06 17.87
N THR A 64 -44.46 3.37 18.89
CA THR A 64 -45.27 2.72 19.93
C THR A 64 -45.50 3.67 21.10
N SER A 65 -46.74 3.81 21.59
CA SER A 65 -47.06 4.47 22.84
C SER A 65 -46.67 3.58 24.03
N ALA A 66 -45.82 4.11 24.93
CA ALA A 66 -45.29 3.34 26.06
C ALA A 66 -44.88 4.24 27.22
N GLU A 67 -45.22 3.84 28.45
CA GLU A 67 -44.94 4.58 29.68
C GLU A 67 -44.29 3.65 30.72
N SER A 68 -43.50 4.20 31.64
CA SER A 68 -42.94 3.41 32.73
C SER A 68 -44.01 3.13 33.78
N TRP A 69 -44.14 1.88 34.21
CA TRP A 69 -45.06 1.49 35.28
C TRP A 69 -44.58 1.89 36.70
N GLY A 70 -43.45 2.58 36.81
CA GLY A 70 -42.87 3.00 38.08
C GLY A 70 -42.22 1.85 38.87
N THR A 71 -42.35 1.91 40.19
CA THR A 71 -41.89 0.91 41.17
C THR A 71 -43.05 -0.02 41.59
N GLY A 72 -42.79 -0.95 42.51
CA GLY A 72 -43.84 -1.77 43.16
C GLY A 72 -44.36 -2.97 42.35
N ARG A 73 -44.06 -3.09 41.04
CA ARG A 73 -44.59 -4.17 40.18
C ARG A 73 -43.60 -5.32 39.89
N ALA A 74 -42.62 -5.55 40.77
CA ALA A 74 -41.58 -6.60 40.64
C ALA A 74 -40.81 -6.62 39.29
N VAL A 75 -40.83 -5.51 38.54
CA VAL A 75 -40.43 -5.44 37.12
C VAL A 75 -39.62 -4.16 36.87
N ALA A 76 -38.63 -4.23 35.98
CA ALA A 76 -37.74 -3.10 35.67
C ALA A 76 -38.50 -1.88 35.07
N ARG A 77 -38.13 -0.68 35.55
CA ARG A 77 -38.72 0.66 35.29
C ARG A 77 -38.62 1.17 33.83
N ILE A 78 -38.42 0.29 32.86
CA ILE A 78 -38.37 0.60 31.42
C ILE A 78 -39.80 0.91 30.93
N PRO A 79 -40.01 1.87 30.00
CA PRO A 79 -41.31 2.12 29.39
C PRO A 79 -41.91 0.87 28.72
N ARG A 80 -43.21 0.63 28.93
CA ARG A 80 -43.94 -0.55 28.46
C ARG A 80 -45.15 -0.19 27.62
N VAL A 81 -45.41 -1.02 26.61
CA VAL A 81 -46.54 -0.85 25.70
C VAL A 81 -47.86 -0.97 26.47
N ARG A 82 -48.75 0.00 26.32
CA ARG A 82 -50.08 0.04 26.98
C ARG A 82 -51.06 -0.95 26.32
N GLY A 83 -52.16 -1.25 27.02
CA GLY A 83 -53.21 -2.18 26.57
C GLY A 83 -53.03 -3.62 27.06
N GLY A 84 -53.92 -4.50 26.62
CA GLY A 84 -53.95 -5.95 26.91
C GLY A 84 -54.04 -6.78 25.62
N GLY A 85 -54.51 -8.02 25.70
CA GLY A 85 -54.96 -8.84 24.56
C GLY A 85 -53.94 -9.25 23.48
N THR A 86 -52.70 -8.74 23.50
CA THR A 86 -51.66 -9.06 22.51
C THR A 86 -50.34 -9.42 23.17
N HIS A 87 -49.54 -10.28 22.53
CA HIS A 87 -48.19 -10.59 22.99
C HIS A 87 -47.23 -9.38 23.05
N ARG A 88 -47.57 -8.24 22.42
CA ARG A 88 -46.76 -7.01 22.43
C ARG A 88 -47.07 -6.11 23.63
N SER A 89 -48.28 -6.19 24.18
CA SER A 89 -48.70 -5.46 25.38
C SER A 89 -47.79 -5.77 26.57
N GLY A 90 -47.46 -4.79 27.41
CA GLY A 90 -46.57 -4.95 28.56
C GLY A 90 -45.07 -5.18 28.25
N GLN A 91 -44.68 -5.38 26.99
CA GLN A 91 -43.27 -5.48 26.60
C GLN A 91 -42.54 -4.13 26.70
N GLY A 92 -41.22 -4.17 26.89
CA GLY A 92 -40.36 -2.98 26.90
C GLY A 92 -40.29 -2.28 25.53
N ALA A 93 -40.25 -0.95 25.56
CA ALA A 93 -40.20 -0.06 24.41
C ALA A 93 -39.26 1.15 24.65
N TYR A 94 -39.04 1.94 23.60
CA TYR A 94 -38.09 3.07 23.48
C TYR A 94 -36.61 2.78 23.75
N GLY A 95 -36.24 2.06 24.81
CA GLY A 95 -34.85 1.85 25.23
C GLY A 95 -33.99 1.10 24.21
N ASN A 96 -32.69 1.42 24.17
CA ASN A 96 -31.71 0.80 23.26
C ASN A 96 -31.34 -0.65 23.64
N MET A 97 -31.72 -1.10 24.84
CA MET A 97 -31.68 -2.48 25.28
C MET A 97 -32.98 -3.25 24.96
N CYS A 98 -34.02 -2.60 24.45
CA CYS A 98 -35.32 -3.21 24.19
C CYS A 98 -35.43 -3.73 22.76
N ARG A 99 -35.99 -4.94 22.59
CA ARG A 99 -36.36 -5.46 21.26
C ARG A 99 -37.38 -4.52 20.61
N GLY A 100 -37.01 -3.93 19.47
CA GLY A 100 -37.83 -2.95 18.76
C GLY A 100 -37.78 -1.51 19.32
N GLY A 101 -36.91 -1.23 20.30
CA GLY A 101 -36.62 0.14 20.75
C GLY A 101 -35.70 0.91 19.78
N ARG A 102 -35.41 2.17 20.10
CA ARG A 102 -34.51 3.02 19.28
C ARG A 102 -33.05 2.72 19.63
N MET A 103 -32.14 2.80 18.66
CA MET A 103 -30.71 2.75 18.96
C MET A 103 -30.24 4.01 19.69
N PHE A 104 -29.26 3.88 20.59
CA PHE A 104 -28.53 5.02 21.14
C PHE A 104 -27.70 5.68 20.02
N ALA A 105 -27.57 7.02 20.07
CA ALA A 105 -26.87 7.84 19.07
C ALA A 105 -27.21 7.44 17.60
N PRO A 106 -28.49 7.50 17.18
CA PRO A 106 -28.92 7.06 15.86
C PRO A 106 -28.20 7.83 14.75
N THR A 107 -27.85 7.14 13.66
CA THR A 107 -27.12 7.74 12.54
C THR A 107 -27.96 8.84 11.87
N LYS A 108 -27.51 10.09 11.98
CA LYS A 108 -28.14 11.27 11.36
C LYS A 108 -27.57 11.57 9.97
N THR A 109 -28.38 12.19 9.12
CA THR A 109 -28.03 12.60 7.75
C THR A 109 -26.88 13.61 7.72
N TRP A 110 -26.93 14.63 8.59
CA TRP A 110 -25.99 15.75 8.70
C TRP A 110 -24.59 15.41 9.25
N ARG A 111 -24.24 14.12 9.37
CA ARG A 111 -22.87 13.69 9.63
C ARG A 111 -21.91 14.30 8.57
N ARG A 112 -20.73 14.76 8.98
CA ARG A 112 -19.73 15.34 8.06
C ARG A 112 -19.06 14.29 7.14
N TRP A 113 -19.78 13.88 6.09
CA TRP A 113 -19.31 12.95 5.05
C TRP A 113 -18.21 13.56 4.18
N HIS A 114 -18.41 14.81 3.74
CA HIS A 114 -17.51 15.49 2.81
C HIS A 114 -16.41 16.29 3.52
N ARG A 115 -15.26 16.42 2.86
CA ARG A 115 -14.03 17.02 3.34
C ARG A 115 -13.42 17.91 2.25
N LYS A 116 -13.25 19.20 2.56
CA LYS A 116 -12.48 20.16 1.74
C LYS A 116 -11.01 19.72 1.77
N ILE A 117 -10.32 19.84 0.64
CA ILE A 117 -8.91 19.47 0.48
C ILE A 117 -8.26 20.56 -0.36
N ASN A 118 -7.13 21.08 0.09
CA ASN A 118 -6.45 22.21 -0.53
C ASN A 118 -6.03 21.88 -1.97
N VAL A 119 -6.17 22.84 -2.88
CA VAL A 119 -5.91 22.64 -4.31
C VAL A 119 -4.44 22.25 -4.55
N ASN A 120 -3.50 22.89 -3.87
CA ASN A 120 -2.08 22.57 -4.00
C ASN A 120 -1.72 21.20 -3.41
N GLN A 121 -2.38 20.72 -2.34
CA GLN A 121 -2.21 19.34 -1.86
C GLN A 121 -2.71 18.30 -2.88
N LYS A 122 -3.86 18.54 -3.53
CA LYS A 122 -4.35 17.70 -4.64
C LYS A 122 -3.39 17.69 -5.83
N ARG A 123 -2.87 18.87 -6.22
CA ARG A 123 -1.89 19.02 -7.32
C ARG A 123 -0.58 18.30 -6.99
N TYR A 124 -0.06 18.42 -5.75
CA TYR A 124 1.12 17.68 -5.25
C TYR A 124 0.91 16.16 -5.33
N ALA A 125 -0.20 15.66 -4.77
CA ALA A 125 -0.53 14.23 -4.79
C ALA A 125 -0.57 13.66 -6.23
N LEU A 126 -1.11 14.43 -7.17
CA LEU A 126 -1.10 14.08 -8.59
C LEU A 126 0.32 14.02 -9.16
N CYS A 127 1.19 14.98 -8.87
CA CYS A 127 2.59 14.96 -9.31
C CYS A 127 3.35 13.74 -8.75
N SER A 128 3.25 13.48 -7.44
CA SER A 128 3.88 12.30 -6.83
C SER A 128 3.35 10.98 -7.41
N ALA A 129 2.06 10.90 -7.76
CA ALA A 129 1.47 9.71 -8.36
C ALA A 129 1.85 9.50 -9.84
N VAL A 130 2.12 10.58 -10.59
CA VAL A 130 2.65 10.51 -11.97
C VAL A 130 4.15 10.19 -11.97
N ALA A 131 4.96 10.85 -11.13
CA ALA A 131 6.37 10.50 -10.97
C ALA A 131 6.57 9.02 -10.62
N ALA A 132 5.78 8.52 -9.67
CA ALA A 132 5.82 7.13 -9.28
C ALA A 132 5.31 6.12 -10.33
N SER A 133 4.60 6.54 -11.39
CA SER A 133 4.27 5.63 -12.50
C SER A 133 5.40 5.49 -13.51
N GLY A 134 6.37 6.42 -13.53
CA GLY A 134 7.58 6.30 -14.36
C GLY A 134 8.66 5.36 -13.79
N ILE A 135 8.51 4.86 -12.56
CA ILE A 135 9.54 4.04 -11.88
C ILE A 135 9.11 2.56 -11.88
N PRO A 136 9.80 1.65 -12.59
CA PRO A 136 9.44 0.23 -12.68
C PRO A 136 9.24 -0.45 -11.33
N SER A 137 10.15 -0.22 -10.37
CA SER A 137 10.11 -0.84 -9.04
C SER A 137 8.83 -0.48 -8.24
N LEU A 138 8.28 0.72 -8.42
CA LEU A 138 7.03 1.15 -7.78
C LEU A 138 5.80 0.56 -8.48
N VAL A 139 5.89 0.25 -9.78
CA VAL A 139 4.84 -0.41 -10.56
C VAL A 139 4.81 -1.92 -10.29
N MET A 140 5.97 -2.56 -10.21
CA MET A 140 6.14 -3.97 -9.85
C MET A 140 5.72 -4.24 -8.40
N SER A 141 6.11 -3.40 -7.43
CA SER A 141 5.75 -3.59 -6.01
C SER A 141 4.25 -3.43 -5.72
N LYS A 142 3.50 -2.71 -6.57
CA LYS A 142 2.03 -2.71 -6.54
C LYS A 142 1.42 -4.03 -7.05
N GLY A 143 2.21 -4.84 -7.74
CA GLY A 143 1.81 -6.11 -8.32
C GLY A 143 1.19 -6.00 -9.70
N HIS A 144 1.56 -5.00 -10.52
CA HIS A 144 1.36 -5.08 -11.98
C HIS A 144 2.38 -6.05 -12.59
N LEU A 145 2.01 -6.72 -13.70
CA LEU A 145 2.98 -7.48 -14.51
C LEU A 145 3.51 -6.59 -15.62
N ILE A 146 4.79 -6.24 -15.55
CA ILE A 146 5.47 -5.38 -16.54
C ILE A 146 6.85 -5.91 -16.96
N ASN A 147 7.16 -7.18 -16.68
CA ASN A 147 8.47 -7.79 -16.95
C ASN A 147 8.86 -7.69 -18.43
N ASP A 148 7.88 -7.90 -19.31
CA ASP A 148 8.06 -7.98 -20.76
C ASP A 148 7.78 -6.63 -21.46
N VAL A 149 7.57 -5.54 -20.70
CA VAL A 149 7.24 -4.20 -21.23
C VAL A 149 8.54 -3.46 -21.53
N PRO A 150 8.75 -2.92 -22.75
CA PRO A 150 10.07 -2.53 -23.21
C PRO A 150 10.62 -1.22 -22.62
N GLU A 151 9.75 -0.29 -22.23
CA GLU A 151 10.13 0.97 -21.57
C GLU A 151 9.08 1.41 -20.55
N MET A 152 9.51 2.11 -19.49
CA MET A 152 8.64 2.84 -18.56
C MET A 152 9.17 4.27 -18.35
N PRO A 153 8.32 5.32 -18.44
CA PRO A 153 6.89 5.29 -18.76
C PRO A 153 6.62 4.95 -20.24
N LEU A 154 5.69 4.03 -20.49
CA LEU A 154 5.34 3.59 -21.84
C LEU A 154 4.53 4.66 -22.59
N VAL A 155 5.03 5.11 -23.74
CA VAL A 155 4.38 6.08 -24.64
C VAL A 155 4.10 5.44 -26.01
N VAL A 156 2.92 5.69 -26.56
CA VAL A 156 2.43 5.10 -27.81
C VAL A 156 1.95 6.20 -28.77
N THR A 157 2.10 6.00 -30.08
CA THR A 157 1.68 6.99 -31.09
C THR A 157 0.18 7.31 -31.02
N ASP A 158 -0.18 8.52 -31.43
CA ASP A 158 -1.54 9.05 -31.24
C ASP A 158 -2.64 8.36 -32.05
N LYS A 159 -2.30 7.55 -33.06
CA LYS A 159 -3.27 6.73 -33.84
C LYS A 159 -4.16 5.84 -32.96
N VAL A 160 -3.68 5.46 -31.77
CA VAL A 160 -4.45 4.71 -30.76
C VAL A 160 -5.70 5.47 -30.27
N GLN A 161 -5.76 6.81 -30.43
CA GLN A 161 -6.93 7.63 -30.09
C GLN A 161 -8.13 7.37 -31.02
N GLU A 162 -7.87 6.91 -32.25
CA GLU A 162 -8.84 6.67 -33.33
C GLU A 162 -9.40 5.23 -33.32
N TYR A 163 -8.95 4.40 -32.37
CA TYR A 163 -9.39 3.02 -32.23
C TYR A 163 -10.88 2.93 -31.91
N ASN A 164 -11.65 2.38 -32.84
CA ASN A 164 -13.10 2.23 -32.71
C ASN A 164 -13.53 0.80 -32.32
N LYS A 165 -12.74 -0.24 -32.62
CA LYS A 165 -13.09 -1.65 -32.36
C LYS A 165 -12.23 -2.26 -31.25
N THR A 166 -12.87 -2.92 -30.28
CA THR A 166 -12.19 -3.62 -29.15
C THR A 166 -11.14 -4.65 -29.62
N LYS A 167 -11.31 -5.24 -30.81
CA LYS A 167 -10.32 -6.15 -31.42
C LYS A 167 -8.95 -5.45 -31.62
N GLN A 168 -8.94 -4.19 -32.08
CA GLN A 168 -7.72 -3.39 -32.26
C GLN A 168 -7.05 -3.10 -30.91
N ALA A 169 -7.85 -2.66 -29.92
CA ALA A 169 -7.39 -2.39 -28.56
C ALA A 169 -6.75 -3.62 -27.87
N VAL A 170 -7.31 -4.83 -28.07
CA VAL A 170 -6.73 -6.08 -27.56
C VAL A 170 -5.44 -6.46 -28.30
N ALA A 171 -5.38 -6.29 -29.63
CA ALA A 171 -4.18 -6.56 -30.41
C ALA A 171 -2.99 -5.68 -29.98
N LEU A 172 -3.24 -4.38 -29.79
CA LEU A 172 -2.23 -3.44 -29.27
C LEU A 172 -1.70 -3.84 -27.89
N LEU A 173 -2.59 -4.15 -26.94
CA LEU A 173 -2.19 -4.55 -25.58
C LEU A 173 -1.40 -5.87 -25.56
N ARG A 174 -1.64 -6.78 -26.52
CA ARG A 174 -0.83 -8.00 -26.70
C ARG A 174 0.57 -7.69 -27.24
N ARG A 175 0.66 -6.84 -28.27
CA ARG A 175 1.94 -6.42 -28.87
C ARG A 175 2.82 -5.66 -27.89
N LEU A 176 2.27 -4.66 -27.19
CA LEU A 176 2.93 -3.90 -26.11
C LEU A 176 3.19 -4.74 -24.83
N ARG A 177 2.96 -6.06 -24.87
CA ARG A 177 3.07 -7.05 -23.78
C ARG A 177 2.24 -6.79 -22.50
N ALA A 178 1.57 -5.64 -22.42
CA ALA A 178 0.63 -5.25 -21.35
C ALA A 178 -0.55 -6.21 -21.11
N TRP A 179 -0.82 -7.16 -22.02
CA TRP A 179 -1.91 -8.12 -21.90
C TRP A 179 -1.75 -9.10 -20.72
N THR A 180 -0.54 -9.35 -20.24
CA THR A 180 -0.28 -10.22 -19.07
C THR A 180 -0.95 -9.66 -17.79
N ASP A 181 -0.89 -8.35 -17.59
CA ASP A 181 -1.57 -7.65 -16.49
C ASP A 181 -3.11 -7.69 -16.64
N VAL A 182 -3.62 -7.67 -17.89
CA VAL A 182 -5.06 -7.83 -18.17
C VAL A 182 -5.51 -9.28 -17.89
N GLN A 183 -4.74 -10.30 -18.28
CA GLN A 183 -5.00 -11.70 -17.95
C GLN A 183 -5.03 -11.93 -16.43
N LYS A 184 -4.18 -11.22 -15.66
CA LYS A 184 -4.20 -11.20 -14.19
C LYS A 184 -5.51 -10.63 -13.62
N VAL A 185 -6.13 -9.65 -14.29
CA VAL A 185 -7.47 -9.16 -13.92
C VAL A 185 -8.54 -10.21 -14.19
N TYR A 186 -8.53 -10.88 -15.36
CA TYR A 186 -9.46 -11.98 -15.67
C TYR A 186 -9.37 -13.09 -14.61
N LYS A 187 -8.16 -13.63 -14.37
CA LYS A 187 -7.90 -14.70 -13.38
C LYS A 187 -8.31 -14.32 -11.94
N THR A 188 -8.42 -13.03 -11.60
CA THR A 188 -8.76 -12.57 -10.24
C THR A 188 -10.23 -12.15 -10.03
N ARG A 189 -11.13 -12.37 -11.02
CA ARG A 189 -12.54 -11.93 -11.00
C ARG A 189 -13.48 -12.79 -10.11
N ARG A 190 -13.22 -12.83 -8.80
CA ARG A 190 -14.02 -13.57 -7.81
C ARG A 190 -15.32 -12.87 -7.36
N PHE A 191 -16.19 -13.60 -6.68
CA PHE A 191 -17.33 -13.01 -5.95
C PHE A 191 -16.85 -12.26 -4.70
N ARG A 192 -17.56 -11.20 -4.30
CA ARG A 192 -17.25 -10.42 -3.09
C ARG A 192 -17.73 -11.16 -1.83
N ALA A 193 -16.90 -11.20 -0.80
CA ALA A 193 -17.28 -11.72 0.51
C ALA A 193 -18.31 -10.83 1.24
N GLY A 194 -19.12 -11.44 2.12
CA GLY A 194 -20.07 -10.75 3.01
C GLY A 194 -21.23 -10.01 2.33
N LYS A 195 -21.89 -9.14 3.10
CA LYS A 195 -23.14 -8.42 2.74
C LYS A 195 -23.00 -7.44 1.55
N GLY A 196 -21.81 -7.30 0.96
CA GLY A 196 -21.60 -6.52 -0.26
C GLY A 196 -22.27 -7.13 -1.51
N LYS A 197 -22.53 -8.45 -1.52
CA LYS A 197 -23.21 -9.14 -2.63
C LYS A 197 -24.61 -8.56 -2.90
N MET A 198 -25.39 -8.36 -1.84
CA MET A 198 -26.76 -7.80 -1.85
C MET A 198 -26.82 -6.28 -2.15
N ARG A 199 -25.67 -5.59 -2.21
CA ARG A 199 -25.60 -4.12 -2.37
C ARG A 199 -24.93 -3.75 -3.70
N ASN A 200 -25.38 -4.40 -4.78
CA ASN A 200 -24.95 -4.26 -6.19
C ASN A 200 -23.42 -4.28 -6.40
N ARG A 201 -22.69 -5.00 -5.54
CA ARG A 201 -21.21 -5.09 -5.54
C ARG A 201 -20.74 -6.56 -5.53
N ARG A 202 -21.46 -7.42 -6.27
CA ARG A 202 -21.37 -8.89 -6.26
C ARG A 202 -20.01 -9.47 -6.68
N ARG A 203 -19.24 -8.82 -7.55
CA ARG A 203 -17.89 -9.26 -8.00
C ARG A 203 -16.77 -8.30 -7.54
N THR A 204 -15.54 -8.82 -7.51
CA THR A 204 -14.29 -8.05 -7.35
C THR A 204 -13.22 -8.60 -8.29
N SER A 205 -12.39 -7.72 -8.83
CA SER A 205 -11.18 -8.05 -9.61
C SER A 205 -10.04 -7.11 -9.21
N LYS A 206 -8.81 -7.38 -9.66
CA LYS A 206 -7.73 -6.37 -9.63
C LYS A 206 -7.99 -5.25 -10.64
N LEU A 207 -7.18 -4.19 -10.58
CA LEU A 207 -7.11 -3.13 -11.59
C LEU A 207 -5.89 -3.39 -12.47
N GLY A 208 -6.05 -3.20 -13.79
CA GLY A 208 -4.98 -3.36 -14.79
C GLY A 208 -4.40 -2.02 -15.23
N PRO A 209 -3.91 -1.89 -16.47
CA PRO A 209 -3.31 -0.64 -16.96
C PRO A 209 -4.29 0.55 -16.97
N LEU A 210 -3.72 1.74 -16.85
CA LEU A 210 -4.40 3.03 -17.01
C LEU A 210 -3.92 3.69 -18.31
N ILE A 211 -4.80 3.83 -19.30
CA ILE A 211 -4.50 4.52 -20.55
C ILE A 211 -4.85 6.00 -20.39
N ILE A 212 -3.92 6.88 -20.76
CA ILE A 212 -4.04 8.34 -20.63
C ILE A 212 -3.85 8.99 -22.00
N TYR A 213 -4.87 9.73 -22.45
CA TYR A 213 -4.98 10.24 -23.81
C TYR A 213 -5.14 11.76 -23.89
N GLY A 214 -4.84 12.34 -25.06
CA GLY A 214 -5.03 13.76 -25.35
C GLY A 214 -6.50 14.10 -25.64
N LYS A 215 -6.96 13.64 -26.82
CA LYS A 215 -8.33 13.74 -27.37
C LYS A 215 -9.00 12.35 -27.33
N ASP A 216 -10.29 12.29 -27.67
CA ASP A 216 -11.05 11.03 -27.74
C ASP A 216 -11.74 10.93 -29.10
N GLN A 217 -11.18 10.15 -30.02
CA GLN A 217 -11.68 9.95 -31.39
C GLN A 217 -12.37 8.58 -31.55
N GLY A 218 -12.53 7.82 -30.45
CA GLY A 218 -13.06 6.44 -30.47
C GLY A 218 -12.53 5.59 -29.31
N LEU A 219 -11.31 5.88 -28.83
CA LEU A 219 -10.60 5.16 -27.77
C LEU A 219 -11.48 4.77 -26.57
N THR A 220 -12.33 5.68 -26.06
CA THR A 220 -13.22 5.34 -24.93
C THR A 220 -14.23 4.24 -25.26
N LYS A 221 -14.72 4.14 -26.51
CA LYS A 221 -15.61 3.06 -26.95
C LYS A 221 -14.86 1.74 -27.08
N ALA A 222 -13.65 1.73 -27.65
CA ALA A 222 -12.87 0.51 -27.87
C ALA A 222 -12.31 -0.11 -26.58
N PHE A 223 -11.78 0.69 -25.65
CA PHE A 223 -11.10 0.15 -24.47
C PHE A 223 -12.02 -0.10 -23.26
N ARG A 224 -13.21 0.53 -23.16
CA ARG A 224 -14.09 0.43 -21.96
C ARG A 224 -14.55 -0.99 -21.59
N ASN A 225 -14.58 -1.91 -22.56
CA ASN A 225 -15.05 -3.29 -22.33
C ASN A 225 -13.95 -4.24 -21.82
N ILE A 226 -12.68 -3.82 -21.84
CA ILE A 226 -11.56 -4.66 -21.40
C ILE A 226 -11.46 -4.58 -19.86
N PRO A 227 -11.57 -5.70 -19.11
CA PRO A 227 -11.71 -5.66 -17.67
C PRO A 227 -10.45 -5.12 -16.98
N GLY A 228 -10.65 -4.25 -15.98
CA GLY A 228 -9.58 -3.67 -15.17
C GLY A 228 -8.80 -2.54 -15.83
N VAL A 229 -8.85 -2.42 -17.16
CA VAL A 229 -8.37 -1.23 -17.89
C VAL A 229 -9.10 0.01 -17.36
N SER A 230 -8.43 1.15 -17.33
CA SER A 230 -9.04 2.42 -16.96
C SER A 230 -8.59 3.51 -17.91
N LEU A 231 -9.45 4.50 -18.15
CA LEU A 231 -9.24 5.56 -19.13
C LEU A 231 -9.30 6.95 -18.48
N ILE A 232 -8.45 7.88 -18.92
CA ILE A 232 -8.40 9.28 -18.47
C ILE A 232 -7.93 10.18 -19.63
N SER A 233 -8.60 11.32 -19.86
CA SER A 233 -7.98 12.44 -20.60
C SER A 233 -6.99 13.19 -19.72
N VAL A 234 -5.81 13.53 -20.25
CA VAL A 234 -4.73 14.21 -19.52
C VAL A 234 -5.15 15.54 -18.88
N ASN A 235 -6.15 16.22 -19.43
CA ASN A 235 -6.71 17.46 -18.85
C ASN A 235 -7.48 17.21 -17.53
N LYS A 236 -7.96 15.99 -17.29
CA LYS A 236 -8.84 15.58 -16.17
C LYS A 236 -8.23 14.43 -15.36
N LEU A 237 -6.91 14.49 -15.11
CA LEU A 237 -6.17 13.53 -14.28
C LEU A 237 -6.77 13.40 -12.87
N ASN A 238 -6.96 12.16 -12.40
CA ASN A 238 -7.64 11.86 -11.15
C ASN A 238 -6.83 10.91 -10.28
N LEU A 239 -6.47 11.36 -9.08
CA LEU A 239 -5.69 10.61 -8.09
C LEU A 239 -6.32 9.24 -7.76
N MET A 240 -7.66 9.15 -7.72
CA MET A 240 -8.36 7.90 -7.40
C MET A 240 -8.14 6.79 -8.45
N LYS A 241 -7.75 7.16 -9.68
CA LYS A 241 -7.43 6.21 -10.78
C LYS A 241 -5.93 5.95 -10.92
N LEU A 242 -5.07 6.94 -10.64
CA LEU A 242 -3.60 6.82 -10.64
C LEU A 242 -3.06 6.11 -9.39
N ALA A 243 -3.56 6.47 -8.22
CA ALA A 243 -3.20 5.90 -6.92
C ALA A 243 -4.43 5.22 -6.24
N PRO A 244 -5.00 4.17 -6.84
CA PRO A 244 -6.11 3.44 -6.22
C PRO A 244 -5.70 2.87 -4.86
N GLY A 245 -6.49 3.16 -3.83
CA GLY A 245 -6.21 2.76 -2.44
C GLY A 245 -5.17 3.62 -1.71
N GLY A 246 -4.64 4.69 -2.32
CA GLY A 246 -3.59 5.52 -1.74
C GLY A 246 -2.17 5.05 -2.07
N HIS A 247 -2.01 3.84 -2.63
CA HIS A 247 -0.73 3.35 -3.12
C HIS A 247 -0.40 3.97 -4.48
N VAL A 248 0.82 4.49 -4.64
CA VAL A 248 1.37 5.03 -5.90
C VAL A 248 1.71 3.91 -6.92
N GLY A 249 2.35 4.21 -8.05
CA GLY A 249 2.88 3.19 -8.97
C GLY A 249 1.84 2.35 -9.71
N ARG A 250 0.77 2.94 -10.26
CA ARG A 250 -0.08 2.19 -11.21
C ARG A 250 0.60 2.12 -12.58
N PHE A 251 0.53 0.98 -13.25
CA PHE A 251 0.98 0.87 -14.64
C PHE A 251 0.14 1.80 -15.54
N CYS A 252 0.80 2.73 -16.22
CA CYS A 252 0.18 3.76 -17.06
C CYS A 252 0.75 3.71 -18.48
N ILE A 253 -0.14 3.77 -19.47
CA ILE A 253 0.19 3.85 -20.89
C ILE A 253 -0.25 5.23 -21.37
N TRP A 254 0.66 5.99 -21.98
CA TRP A 254 0.39 7.36 -22.44
C TRP A 254 0.31 7.40 -23.97
N THR A 255 -0.54 8.26 -24.51
CA THR A 255 -0.41 8.67 -25.92
C THR A 255 0.58 9.83 -26.05
N GLU A 256 1.23 9.96 -27.21
CA GLU A 256 2.21 10.99 -27.52
C GLU A 256 1.76 12.43 -27.16
N SER A 257 0.63 12.90 -27.70
CA SER A 257 0.08 14.23 -27.36
C SER A 257 -0.36 14.34 -25.90
N ALA A 258 -0.72 13.25 -25.22
CA ALA A 258 -0.98 13.27 -23.79
C ALA A 258 0.30 13.54 -23.00
N PHE A 259 1.40 12.91 -23.43
CA PHE A 259 2.71 13.00 -22.78
C PHE A 259 3.32 14.40 -22.93
N GLN A 260 3.38 14.92 -24.16
CA GLN A 260 3.86 16.27 -24.44
C GLN A 260 3.05 17.35 -23.67
N ARG A 261 1.73 17.21 -23.60
CA ARG A 261 0.81 18.15 -22.93
C ARG A 261 0.97 18.22 -21.41
N LEU A 262 1.68 17.28 -20.77
CA LEU A 262 1.99 17.35 -19.34
C LEU A 262 2.82 18.59 -18.97
N ASN A 263 3.79 18.98 -19.80
CA ASN A 263 4.62 20.17 -19.56
C ASN A 263 3.78 21.46 -19.63
N ALA A 264 2.82 21.57 -20.56
CA ALA A 264 1.89 22.70 -20.59
C ALA A 264 0.91 22.71 -19.39
N LEU A 265 0.49 21.53 -18.94
CA LEU A 265 -0.44 21.36 -17.82
C LEU A 265 0.17 21.63 -16.45
N TYR A 266 1.44 21.31 -16.22
CA TYR A 266 2.07 21.40 -14.89
C TYR A 266 3.28 22.35 -14.84
N GLY A 267 3.86 22.71 -15.98
CA GLY A 267 5.07 23.51 -16.06
C GLY A 267 6.36 22.70 -15.88
N THR A 268 7.45 23.41 -15.62
CA THR A 268 8.73 22.89 -15.13
C THR A 268 9.15 23.74 -13.94
N TRP A 269 10.17 23.36 -13.15
CA TRP A 269 10.63 24.23 -12.06
C TRP A 269 11.12 25.61 -12.52
N ARG A 270 11.52 25.76 -13.80
CA ARG A 270 11.92 27.05 -14.40
C ARG A 270 10.74 27.85 -14.97
N GLN A 271 9.67 27.19 -15.42
CA GLN A 271 8.53 27.82 -16.11
C GLN A 271 7.20 27.38 -15.45
N LYS A 272 6.45 28.34 -14.89
CA LYS A 272 5.10 28.11 -14.33
C LYS A 272 4.17 27.43 -15.36
N SER A 273 3.16 26.71 -14.89
CA SER A 273 2.20 26.02 -15.79
C SER A 273 1.37 26.99 -16.62
N LYS A 274 1.26 26.75 -17.93
CA LYS A 274 0.42 27.57 -18.83
C LYS A 274 -1.09 27.36 -18.60
N LEU A 275 -1.51 26.13 -18.28
CA LEU A 275 -2.94 25.74 -18.20
C LEU A 275 -3.50 25.67 -16.76
N LYS A 276 -2.76 26.14 -15.75
CA LYS A 276 -3.24 26.24 -14.37
C LYS A 276 -2.77 27.56 -13.78
N SER A 277 -3.70 28.34 -13.22
CA SER A 277 -3.38 29.49 -12.40
C SER A 277 -2.48 29.11 -11.22
N ASP A 278 -1.47 29.95 -11.03
CA ASP A 278 -0.56 30.03 -9.87
C ASP A 278 -0.05 28.66 -9.41
N TYR A 279 0.57 27.96 -10.36
CA TYR A 279 1.14 26.65 -10.11
C TYR A 279 2.54 26.48 -10.71
N ASN A 280 3.38 25.84 -9.90
CA ASN A 280 4.72 25.36 -10.22
C ASN A 280 4.86 23.96 -9.61
N LEU A 281 5.80 23.15 -10.10
CA LEU A 281 6.08 21.83 -9.53
C LEU A 281 6.56 21.97 -8.07
N PRO A 282 6.20 21.01 -7.20
CA PRO A 282 6.76 20.97 -5.86
C PRO A 282 8.28 20.81 -5.93
N GLN A 283 9.00 21.61 -5.15
CA GLN A 283 10.45 21.48 -5.03
C GLN A 283 10.80 20.24 -4.20
N PRO A 284 11.84 19.48 -4.60
CA PRO A 284 12.37 18.36 -3.83
C PRO A 284 13.25 18.87 -2.68
N ILE A 285 13.08 18.31 -1.47
CA ILE A 285 13.86 18.70 -0.29
C ILE A 285 15.32 18.23 -0.43
N MET A 286 15.53 17.00 -0.89
CA MET A 286 16.86 16.46 -1.19
C MET A 286 17.16 16.57 -2.68
N THR A 287 18.36 17.03 -3.03
CA THR A 287 18.84 17.12 -4.43
C THR A 287 19.26 15.75 -4.98
N GLY A 288 19.87 14.90 -4.16
CA GLY A 288 20.12 13.49 -4.46
C GLY A 288 19.46 12.61 -3.39
N THR A 289 18.78 11.54 -3.82
CA THR A 289 18.08 10.60 -2.92
C THR A 289 18.84 9.28 -2.70
N ASP A 290 19.98 9.10 -3.37
CA ASP A 290 20.86 7.94 -3.17
C ASP A 290 21.76 8.18 -1.96
N LEU A 291 21.24 7.80 -0.78
CA LEU A 291 21.99 7.83 0.47
C LEU A 291 23.23 6.92 0.42
N SER A 292 23.22 5.85 -0.39
CA SER A 292 24.37 4.93 -0.46
C SER A 292 25.56 5.56 -1.18
N ARG A 293 25.31 6.33 -2.25
CA ARG A 293 26.35 7.14 -2.92
C ARG A 293 26.82 8.30 -2.07
N LEU A 294 25.91 8.97 -1.34
CA LEU A 294 26.28 10.06 -0.43
C LEU A 294 27.19 9.55 0.71
N LEU A 295 26.80 8.48 1.40
CA LEU A 295 27.61 7.92 2.48
C LEU A 295 28.96 7.35 2.01
N LYS A 296 29.08 6.96 0.74
CA LYS A 296 30.32 6.46 0.12
C LYS A 296 31.17 7.55 -0.53
N SER A 297 30.79 8.82 -0.48
CA SER A 297 31.55 9.88 -1.15
C SER A 297 32.85 10.20 -0.39
N ASP A 298 33.92 10.52 -1.14
CA ASP A 298 35.26 10.69 -0.55
C ASP A 298 35.31 11.83 0.46
N GLU A 299 34.53 12.89 0.28
CA GLU A 299 34.44 14.03 1.19
C GLU A 299 33.88 13.60 2.56
N ILE A 300 32.91 12.68 2.56
CA ILE A 300 32.31 12.11 3.77
C ILE A 300 33.23 11.03 4.37
N GLN A 301 33.84 10.17 3.56
CA GLN A 301 34.75 9.13 4.03
C GLN A 301 36.06 9.70 4.63
N LYS A 302 36.58 10.81 4.10
CA LYS A 302 37.74 11.52 4.68
C LYS A 302 37.44 12.15 6.05
N ALA A 303 36.20 12.59 6.28
CA ALA A 303 35.77 13.19 7.55
C ALA A 303 35.32 12.17 8.61
N ILE A 304 34.92 10.96 8.19
CA ILE A 304 34.46 9.90 9.10
C ILE A 304 35.65 9.25 9.81
N ARG A 305 35.59 9.21 11.14
CA ARG A 305 36.51 8.41 11.97
C ARG A 305 36.40 6.94 11.59
N ARG A 306 37.53 6.22 11.53
CA ARG A 306 37.58 4.76 11.27
C ARG A 306 36.50 4.04 12.10
N PRO A 307 35.69 3.15 11.50
CA PRO A 307 34.67 2.45 12.27
C PRO A 307 35.36 1.60 13.35
N ARG A 308 34.86 1.65 14.59
CA ARG A 308 35.39 0.93 15.78
C ARG A 308 35.39 -0.61 15.68
N GLN A 309 35.07 -1.14 14.49
CA GLN A 309 35.09 -2.56 14.14
C GLN A 309 36.21 -2.89 13.12
N ALA A 310 36.90 -1.88 12.58
CA ALA A 310 38.05 -2.06 11.67
C ALA A 310 39.40 -2.13 12.41
N GLU A 311 39.54 -1.53 13.61
CA GLU A 311 40.69 -1.77 14.50
C GLU A 311 40.80 -3.25 14.93
N LEU A 312 39.74 -4.03 14.78
CA LEU A 312 39.70 -5.46 15.08
C LEU A 312 40.28 -6.36 13.97
N TYR A 313 40.53 -5.86 12.76
CA TYR A 313 40.85 -6.75 11.63
C TYR A 313 42.27 -7.36 11.67
N CYS A 314 43.12 -6.90 12.59
CA CYS A 314 44.38 -7.58 12.94
C CYS A 314 44.28 -8.43 14.22
N VAL A 315 43.32 -8.15 15.11
CA VAL A 315 43.15 -8.88 16.39
C VAL A 315 41.67 -9.08 16.76
N HIS A 316 41.20 -10.29 16.47
CA HIS A 316 40.10 -10.98 17.15
C HIS A 316 38.65 -10.45 16.94
N TRP A 317 37.69 -11.36 17.15
CA TRP A 317 36.30 -11.24 16.70
C TRP A 317 35.47 -10.17 17.44
N LYS A 318 34.80 -9.32 16.65
CA LYS A 318 33.46 -8.76 16.88
C LYS A 318 33.09 -8.49 18.35
N THR A 319 33.70 -7.49 18.97
CA THR A 319 33.45 -7.04 20.36
C THR A 319 32.09 -6.35 20.57
N ILE A 320 31.00 -6.98 20.13
CA ILE A 320 29.70 -6.81 20.76
C ILE A 320 29.91 -7.23 22.22
N ARG A 321 29.94 -6.26 23.14
CA ARG A 321 29.99 -6.51 24.59
C ARG A 321 28.67 -7.16 25.02
N ARG A 322 28.54 -8.46 24.77
CA ARG A 322 27.43 -9.30 25.26
C ARG A 322 27.36 -9.14 26.78
N ALA A 323 26.16 -9.01 27.33
CA ALA A 323 25.96 -8.94 28.78
C ALA A 323 26.60 -10.17 29.45
N SER A 324 27.67 -9.96 30.20
CA SER A 324 28.41 -11.02 30.86
C SER A 324 27.61 -11.51 32.06
N VAL A 325 27.08 -12.73 31.98
CA VAL A 325 26.39 -13.36 33.12
C VAL A 325 27.38 -13.45 34.28
N ARG A 326 27.11 -12.72 35.37
CA ARG A 326 27.91 -12.70 36.59
C ARG A 326 27.83 -14.08 37.27
N ARG A 327 28.78 -14.95 36.96
CA ARG A 327 28.92 -16.26 37.60
C ARG A 327 29.26 -16.06 39.08
N ASN A 328 28.56 -16.77 39.97
CA ASN A 328 28.87 -16.77 41.40
C ASN A 328 30.26 -17.42 41.62
N PRO A 329 31.24 -16.72 42.23
CA PRO A 329 32.57 -17.29 42.44
C PRO A 329 32.57 -18.45 43.45
N LEU A 330 31.67 -18.44 44.45
CA LEU A 330 31.63 -19.51 45.46
C LEU A 330 31.26 -20.87 44.84
N THR A 331 30.40 -20.89 43.83
CA THR A 331 30.02 -22.11 43.10
C THR A 331 30.84 -22.34 41.82
N ASN A 332 31.51 -21.32 41.26
CA ASN A 332 32.32 -21.45 40.06
C ASN A 332 33.79 -21.10 40.32
N MET A 333 34.62 -22.12 40.50
CA MET A 333 36.05 -21.96 40.83
C MET A 333 36.84 -21.11 39.82
N ARG A 334 36.52 -21.17 38.52
CA ARG A 334 37.18 -20.31 37.51
C ARG A 334 36.79 -18.84 37.65
N ALA A 335 35.57 -18.55 38.11
CA ALA A 335 35.15 -17.18 38.44
C ALA A 335 35.79 -16.71 39.76
N LEU A 336 36.00 -17.60 40.74
CA LEU A 336 36.76 -17.29 41.95
C LEU A 336 38.21 -16.95 41.63
N MET A 337 38.94 -17.81 40.92
CA MET A 337 40.33 -17.59 40.51
C MET A 337 40.52 -16.28 39.74
N LYS A 338 39.55 -15.90 38.89
CA LYS A 338 39.59 -14.65 38.12
C LYS A 338 39.39 -13.38 38.98
N LEU A 339 38.82 -13.51 40.17
CA LEU A 339 38.62 -12.39 41.11
C LEU A 339 39.66 -12.41 42.26
N ASN A 340 40.11 -13.59 42.66
CA ASN A 340 41.13 -13.82 43.68
C ASN A 340 41.92 -15.10 43.32
N PRO A 341 43.14 -14.98 42.77
CA PRO A 341 43.95 -16.16 42.42
C PRO A 341 44.47 -16.90 43.66
N TYR A 342 44.70 -16.20 44.78
CA TYR A 342 45.20 -16.79 46.03
C TYR A 342 44.19 -17.76 46.66
N ALA A 343 42.91 -17.66 46.32
CA ALA A 343 41.89 -18.65 46.70
C ALA A 343 42.20 -20.08 46.21
N ALA A 344 43.01 -20.24 45.15
CA ALA A 344 43.51 -21.56 44.73
C ALA A 344 44.54 -22.14 45.71
N VAL A 345 45.42 -21.29 46.26
CA VAL A 345 46.42 -21.67 47.27
C VAL A 345 45.73 -22.04 48.58
N ILE A 346 44.80 -21.19 49.06
CA ILE A 346 44.01 -21.45 50.28
C ILE A 346 43.23 -22.77 50.17
N LYS A 347 42.60 -23.05 49.02
CA LYS A 347 41.88 -24.33 48.85
C LYS A 347 42.83 -25.53 48.81
N ARG A 348 44.04 -25.40 48.26
CA ARG A 348 45.05 -26.47 48.25
C ARG A 348 45.58 -26.76 49.66
N SER A 349 45.93 -25.74 50.44
CA SER A 349 46.39 -25.93 51.82
C SER A 349 45.29 -26.45 52.74
N ALA A 350 44.06 -25.95 52.61
CA ALA A 350 42.91 -26.46 53.36
C ALA A 350 42.60 -27.94 53.04
N ALA A 351 42.75 -28.37 51.78
CA ALA A 351 42.60 -29.77 51.41
C ALA A 351 43.68 -30.66 52.06
N ALA A 352 44.96 -30.27 51.98
CA ALA A 352 46.06 -31.01 52.61
C ALA A 352 45.89 -31.13 54.14
N VAL A 353 45.44 -30.06 54.81
CA VAL A 353 45.12 -30.09 56.25
C VAL A 353 43.92 -30.99 56.57
N ALA A 354 42.90 -31.03 55.70
CA ALA A 354 41.76 -31.92 55.85
C ALA A 354 42.16 -33.40 55.69
N GLU A 355 42.98 -33.74 54.69
CA GLU A 355 43.54 -35.08 54.49
C GLU A 355 44.41 -35.52 55.69
N ALA A 356 45.27 -34.64 56.20
CA ALA A 356 46.08 -34.92 57.38
C ALA A 356 45.21 -35.21 58.62
N ARG A 357 44.11 -34.46 58.82
CA ARG A 357 43.13 -34.70 59.89
C ARG A 357 42.31 -35.98 59.69
N GLN A 358 42.03 -36.39 58.45
CA GLN A 358 41.39 -37.66 58.17
C GLN A 358 42.34 -38.83 58.47
N LYS A 359 43.60 -38.74 58.05
CA LYS A 359 44.65 -39.73 58.35
C LYS A 359 44.90 -39.88 59.85
N SER A 360 45.00 -38.78 60.60
CA SER A 360 45.17 -38.85 62.06
C SER A 360 43.93 -39.39 62.77
N LYS A 361 42.71 -39.10 62.28
CA LYS A 361 41.48 -39.70 62.81
C LYS A 361 41.39 -41.20 62.50
N ALA A 362 41.84 -41.65 61.33
CA ALA A 362 41.92 -43.07 60.99
C ALA A 362 42.89 -43.80 61.93
N ALA A 363 44.13 -43.29 62.07
CA ALA A 363 45.13 -43.85 62.98
C ALA A 363 44.68 -43.88 64.45
N LEU A 364 43.90 -42.89 64.91
CA LEU A 364 43.30 -42.89 66.25
C LEU A 364 42.15 -43.91 66.42
N LEU A 365 41.45 -44.26 65.34
CA LEU A 365 40.45 -45.33 65.35
C LEU A 365 41.09 -46.72 65.23
N GLU A 366 42.20 -46.83 64.50
CA GLU A 366 43.02 -48.04 64.39
C GLU A 366 43.68 -48.36 65.74
N LYS A 367 44.35 -47.40 66.39
CA LYS A 367 44.90 -47.59 67.75
C LYS A 367 43.84 -47.95 68.80
N LYS A 368 42.60 -47.46 68.65
CA LYS A 368 41.47 -47.85 69.50
C LYS A 368 40.91 -49.25 69.20
N ARG A 369 41.21 -49.84 68.05
CA ARG A 369 40.90 -51.24 67.71
C ARG A 369 42.03 -52.16 68.17
N GLU A 370 43.29 -51.75 67.99
CA GLU A 370 44.48 -52.46 68.50
C GLU A 370 44.43 -52.62 70.03
N CYS A 371 44.08 -51.55 70.75
CA CYS A 371 43.95 -51.56 72.22
C CYS A 371 42.75 -52.40 72.75
N LEU A 372 41.96 -53.03 71.87
CA LEU A 372 40.88 -53.96 72.22
C LEU A 372 41.23 -55.42 71.91
N VAL A 373 42.48 -55.73 71.57
CA VAL A 373 42.97 -57.10 71.31
C VAL A 373 44.16 -57.42 72.21
N ILE A 374 43.85 -57.94 73.39
CA ILE A 374 44.74 -58.81 74.17
C ILE A 374 44.03 -60.17 74.29
N GLU A 375 44.80 -61.25 74.27
CA GLU A 375 44.35 -62.56 73.78
C GLU A 375 43.40 -63.31 74.73
N SER A 376 42.41 -64.00 74.13
CA SER A 376 41.70 -65.13 74.75
C SER A 376 41.80 -66.35 73.84
N ASN A 377 42.94 -67.05 73.90
CA ASN A 377 43.19 -68.25 73.09
C ASN A 377 42.44 -69.47 73.63
N LEU A 378 41.43 -69.96 72.89
CA LEU A 378 41.07 -71.39 72.83
C LEU A 378 40.64 -71.76 71.40
N PRO A 379 40.90 -73.00 70.93
CA PRO A 379 40.80 -73.33 69.50
C PRO A 379 39.44 -73.92 69.10
N VAL A 380 38.91 -73.47 67.95
CA VAL A 380 37.88 -74.16 67.16
C VAL A 380 38.26 -74.06 65.68
N GLU A 381 37.80 -75.02 64.87
CA GLU A 381 38.41 -75.39 63.59
C GLU A 381 38.10 -74.46 62.39
N LYS A 382 38.93 -74.62 61.34
CA LYS A 382 38.77 -73.95 60.04
C LYS A 382 37.72 -74.67 59.19
N PRO A 383 37.04 -73.92 58.30
CA PRO A 383 37.06 -74.31 56.90
C PRO A 383 37.88 -73.33 56.03
N LYS A 384 38.41 -73.85 54.93
CA LYS A 384 39.22 -73.10 53.95
C LYS A 384 38.32 -72.46 52.87
N LYS A 385 38.97 -71.64 52.03
CA LYS A 385 38.68 -71.28 50.62
C LYS A 385 38.11 -69.87 50.38
N ASP A 386 38.57 -69.11 49.38
CA ASP A 386 39.78 -69.22 48.53
C ASP A 386 40.21 -67.79 48.09
N ALA A 387 41.39 -67.62 47.49
CA ALA A 387 42.02 -66.31 47.29
C ALA A 387 42.34 -65.92 45.84
N HIS A 388 42.17 -64.64 45.51
CA HIS A 388 43.04 -63.89 44.59
C HIS A 388 43.08 -62.41 45.03
N ILE A 389 44.20 -61.71 45.28
CA ILE A 389 45.59 -61.68 44.76
C ILE A 389 45.81 -60.59 43.69
N GLN A 390 46.82 -59.77 43.97
CA GLN A 390 47.51 -58.77 43.13
C GLN A 390 46.76 -57.48 42.76
N ALA A 391 47.58 -56.50 42.38
CA ALA A 391 47.27 -55.07 42.42
C ALA A 391 47.67 -54.37 41.09
N PRO A 392 48.15 -53.10 41.03
CA PRO A 392 47.90 -52.24 39.87
C PRO A 392 48.88 -52.47 38.71
N VAL A 393 48.57 -51.92 37.52
CA VAL A 393 49.44 -50.97 36.79
C VAL A 393 48.74 -50.40 35.54
N HIS A 394 49.20 -49.21 35.16
CA HIS A 394 49.11 -48.45 33.89
C HIS A 394 49.18 -49.30 32.58
N ASP A 395 48.86 -48.83 31.37
CA ASP A 395 48.44 -47.50 30.85
C ASP A 395 47.82 -47.62 29.43
N VAL A 396 47.31 -46.50 28.87
CA VAL A 396 47.41 -46.08 27.43
C VAL A 396 47.19 -47.16 26.32
N LYS A 397 46.16 -47.10 25.44
CA LYS A 397 45.93 -46.08 24.38
C LYS A 397 44.62 -46.36 23.59
N PRO A 398 43.82 -45.35 23.19
CA PRO A 398 42.73 -45.55 22.21
C PRO A 398 42.69 -44.53 21.05
N THR A 399 42.68 -44.99 19.79
CA THR A 399 42.16 -44.38 18.51
C THR A 399 42.74 -45.15 17.31
N PRO A 400 42.20 -45.06 16.07
CA PRO A 400 41.03 -44.29 15.57
C PRO A 400 39.76 -45.19 15.48
N GLU A 401 38.69 -45.05 14.66
CA GLU A 401 38.19 -44.09 13.63
C GLU A 401 36.70 -43.75 13.94
N VAL A 402 36.06 -42.60 13.60
CA VAL A 402 35.75 -41.88 12.33
C VAL A 402 34.42 -42.31 11.64
N SER A 403 33.37 -41.54 11.99
CA SER A 403 32.15 -41.13 11.24
C SER A 403 31.25 -42.12 10.48
N VAL A 404 29.95 -42.11 10.83
CA VAL A 404 28.79 -41.94 9.90
C VAL A 404 27.73 -41.05 10.60
N ALA A 405 26.85 -40.37 9.84
CA ALA A 405 25.80 -39.46 10.34
C ALA A 405 24.40 -40.11 10.48
N ALA A 406 23.42 -39.36 10.98
CA ALA A 406 22.07 -39.84 11.32
C ALA A 406 21.06 -39.82 10.13
N PRO A 407 20.05 -40.73 10.11
CA PRO A 407 19.00 -40.79 9.09
C PRO A 407 17.66 -40.12 9.49
N GLU A 408 16.87 -39.72 8.49
CA GLU A 408 15.45 -39.30 8.63
C GLU A 408 14.45 -40.44 8.27
N PRO A 409 13.16 -40.36 8.67
CA PRO A 409 12.23 -41.49 8.58
C PRO A 409 11.19 -41.42 7.45
N THR A 410 10.90 -42.57 6.82
CA THR A 410 9.67 -42.85 6.03
C THR A 410 9.20 -44.31 6.29
N PRO A 411 8.16 -44.85 5.62
CA PRO A 411 6.77 -44.84 6.10
C PRO A 411 6.23 -46.24 6.51
N LYS A 412 4.96 -46.33 6.91
CA LYS A 412 4.25 -47.61 7.20
C LYS A 412 2.80 -47.60 6.72
N GLU A 413 2.28 -48.77 6.33
CA GLU A 413 0.89 -48.98 5.91
C GLU A 413 0.06 -49.85 6.88
N VAL A 414 -1.23 -49.48 6.97
CA VAL A 414 -2.45 -50.33 7.01
C VAL A 414 -2.52 -51.58 7.91
N THR A 415 -3.49 -51.59 8.85
CA THR A 415 -4.50 -52.68 8.92
C THR A 415 -5.81 -52.34 9.66
N LYS A 416 -6.93 -52.46 8.92
CA LYS A 416 -8.33 -52.84 9.26
C LYS A 416 -8.97 -52.48 10.64
N GLY A 417 -10.13 -51.80 10.57
CA GLY A 417 -11.16 -51.71 11.63
C GLY A 417 -12.57 -51.39 11.06
N LYS A 418 -13.65 -51.86 11.70
CA LYS A 418 -15.08 -51.70 11.29
C LYS A 418 -15.74 -50.59 12.13
N LYS A 419 -16.87 -49.92 11.82
CA LYS A 419 -18.03 -50.05 10.88
C LYS A 419 -18.41 -48.60 10.43
N SER A 420 -19.41 -48.23 9.60
CA SER A 420 -20.54 -48.92 8.94
C SER A 420 -20.83 -48.35 7.52
N GLN A 421 -21.97 -47.66 7.28
CA GLN A 421 -22.49 -47.27 5.95
C GLN A 421 -23.49 -46.09 5.96
N SER A 422 -23.47 -45.26 4.91
CA SER A 422 -24.68 -44.78 4.21
C SER A 422 -24.30 -44.34 2.77
N LYS A 423 -25.27 -44.29 1.83
CA LYS A 423 -25.01 -44.24 0.37
C LYS A 423 -25.38 -42.89 -0.27
N ALA A 424 -24.55 -42.41 -1.20
CA ALA A 424 -24.97 -41.77 -2.46
C ALA A 424 -23.75 -41.59 -3.38
N ALA A 425 -23.89 -41.81 -4.69
CA ALA A 425 -22.82 -41.65 -5.67
C ALA A 425 -23.33 -40.99 -6.96
N LYS A 426 -22.47 -40.24 -7.65
CA LYS A 426 -22.37 -40.23 -9.12
C LYS A 426 -21.13 -39.47 -9.60
N ASP A 427 -20.62 -39.94 -10.73
CA ASP A 427 -19.29 -39.62 -11.25
C ASP A 427 -19.30 -38.53 -12.32
N TRP A 428 -18.13 -37.97 -12.61
CA TRP A 428 -17.56 -38.03 -13.96
C TRP A 428 -16.08 -37.63 -13.97
N GLN A 429 -15.23 -38.48 -14.54
CA GLN A 429 -13.84 -38.17 -14.88
C GLN A 429 -13.74 -37.69 -16.33
N VAL A 430 -12.78 -36.81 -16.60
CA VAL A 430 -12.23 -36.53 -17.94
C VAL A 430 -10.73 -36.29 -17.77
N GLU A 431 -9.91 -37.00 -18.55
CA GLU A 431 -8.44 -36.91 -18.49
C GLU A 431 -7.89 -35.84 -19.46
N PRO A 432 -6.66 -35.32 -19.23
CA PRO A 432 -6.01 -34.38 -20.13
C PRO A 432 -5.20 -35.11 -21.21
N MET A 433 -5.37 -34.72 -22.48
CA MET A 433 -4.43 -35.08 -23.55
C MET A 433 -3.19 -34.19 -23.53
N GLU A 434 -2.02 -34.82 -23.63
CA GLU A 434 -0.77 -34.18 -24.05
C GLU A 434 -0.59 -34.34 -25.57
N VAL A 435 0.16 -33.41 -26.20
CA VAL A 435 0.55 -33.51 -27.62
C VAL A 435 2.01 -33.07 -27.73
N THR A 436 2.87 -34.00 -28.13
CA THR A 436 4.28 -33.77 -28.46
C THR A 436 4.44 -33.13 -29.84
N ILE A 437 5.63 -32.59 -30.10
CA ILE A 437 6.02 -31.99 -31.38
C ILE A 437 7.27 -32.72 -31.87
N GLU A 438 7.26 -33.20 -33.11
CA GLU A 438 8.48 -33.61 -33.82
C GLU A 438 8.33 -33.39 -35.34
N SER A 439 9.40 -33.60 -36.10
CA SER A 439 9.65 -32.91 -37.38
C SER A 439 10.28 -33.80 -38.47
N ASN A 440 10.37 -33.26 -39.70
CA ASN A 440 10.97 -33.79 -40.96
C ASN A 440 9.94 -34.35 -41.97
N VAL A 441 10.21 -34.45 -43.28
CA VAL A 441 10.86 -33.57 -44.32
C VAL A 441 10.68 -34.27 -45.70
N GLU A 442 11.02 -33.62 -46.81
CA GLU A 442 11.05 -34.15 -48.21
C GLU A 442 9.70 -34.49 -48.90
N VAL A 443 9.62 -34.71 -50.22
CA VAL A 443 9.89 -33.83 -51.42
C VAL A 443 9.70 -34.65 -52.71
N LYS A 444 8.95 -34.12 -53.70
CA LYS A 444 8.86 -34.41 -55.19
C LYS A 444 7.50 -33.88 -55.70
N THR A 445 7.30 -33.08 -56.77
CA THR A 445 7.61 -33.21 -58.23
C THR A 445 6.89 -34.41 -58.89
N GLU A 446 6.14 -34.32 -60.00
CA GLU A 446 5.95 -33.22 -60.99
C GLU A 446 4.75 -33.47 -61.96
N LYS A 447 4.58 -32.58 -62.97
CA LYS A 447 3.79 -32.67 -64.23
C LYS A 447 2.28 -32.27 -64.30
N ALA A 448 2.00 -31.56 -65.39
CA ALA A 448 0.72 -31.27 -66.08
C ALA A 448 0.93 -31.67 -67.58
N PRO A 449 0.31 -31.12 -68.66
CA PRO A 449 -0.84 -30.22 -68.84
C PRO A 449 -1.82 -30.55 -70.02
N THR A 450 -2.91 -29.78 -70.17
CA THR A 450 -3.69 -29.54 -71.42
C THR A 450 -4.65 -28.35 -71.20
N ARG A 451 -5.08 -27.52 -72.17
CA ARG A 451 -4.51 -27.05 -73.46
C ARG A 451 -5.16 -25.67 -73.82
N GLU A 452 -4.54 -24.90 -74.71
CA GLU A 452 -4.78 -23.47 -75.07
C GLU A 452 -6.05 -23.24 -75.97
N PRO A 453 -6.39 -22.05 -76.56
CA PRO A 453 -5.73 -20.71 -76.59
C PRO A 453 -6.67 -19.46 -76.51
N ALA A 454 -6.16 -18.28 -76.93
CA ALA A 454 -6.86 -17.01 -77.25
C ALA A 454 -6.31 -16.48 -78.63
N PRO A 455 -6.43 -15.21 -79.11
CA PRO A 455 -7.22 -14.00 -78.73
C PRO A 455 -7.90 -13.29 -79.96
N GLN A 456 -8.12 -11.94 -79.93
CA GLN A 456 -8.39 -10.98 -81.07
C GLN A 456 -9.85 -10.84 -81.64
N ILE A 457 -10.32 -9.77 -82.35
CA ILE A 457 -10.15 -8.27 -82.33
C ILE A 457 -11.30 -7.54 -83.13
N VAL A 458 -11.77 -6.36 -82.64
CA VAL A 458 -12.39 -5.14 -83.28
C VAL A 458 -13.33 -5.17 -84.53
N ASN A 459 -14.47 -4.43 -84.44
CA ASN A 459 -14.98 -3.38 -85.37
C ASN A 459 -16.24 -2.69 -84.74
N ILE A 460 -16.33 -1.37 -84.47
CA ILE A 460 -16.56 -0.14 -85.30
C ILE A 460 -17.79 -0.20 -86.25
N GLN A 461 -18.58 0.86 -86.49
CA GLN A 461 -18.41 2.32 -86.26
C GLN A 461 -19.31 2.87 -85.10
N SER A 462 -19.95 4.07 -85.02
CA SER A 462 -20.24 5.22 -85.93
C SER A 462 -20.35 6.57 -85.16
N GLY A 463 -21.06 7.60 -85.69
CA GLY A 463 -21.24 8.95 -85.10
C GLY A 463 -22.27 9.80 -85.90
N PRO A 464 -22.11 11.14 -86.11
CA PRO A 464 -21.09 12.06 -85.56
C PRO A 464 -21.57 13.55 -85.31
N VAL A 465 -20.62 14.49 -85.08
CA VAL A 465 -20.68 15.99 -85.27
C VAL A 465 -21.38 16.88 -84.19
N ALA A 466 -21.00 18.14 -83.90
CA ALA A 466 -19.70 18.77 -83.47
C ALA A 466 -19.81 20.30 -83.17
N THR A 467 -19.06 20.81 -82.16
CA THR A 467 -18.56 22.23 -82.00
C THR A 467 -19.60 23.39 -81.89
N VAL A 468 -19.31 24.66 -81.54
CA VAL A 468 -18.10 25.53 -81.50
C VAL A 468 -18.19 26.66 -80.41
N SER A 469 -17.03 27.22 -80.00
CA SER A 469 -16.73 28.64 -79.63
C SER A 469 -17.30 29.37 -78.38
N ASP A 470 -16.49 30.33 -77.89
CA ASP A 470 -16.77 31.33 -76.83
C ASP A 470 -17.47 32.63 -77.32
N LYS A 471 -17.94 33.45 -76.34
CA LYS A 471 -18.13 34.93 -76.28
C LYS A 471 -19.57 35.53 -76.20
N ALA A 472 -19.63 36.53 -75.30
CA ALA A 472 -20.33 37.84 -75.41
C ALA A 472 -21.87 37.92 -75.21
N GLU A 473 -22.34 39.18 -75.16
CA GLU A 473 -23.48 39.66 -74.36
C GLU A 473 -24.72 40.05 -75.19
N ALA A 474 -25.92 39.80 -74.63
CA ALA A 474 -27.12 40.64 -74.63
C ALA A 474 -28.11 40.00 -73.62
N MET A 475 -28.73 40.63 -72.61
CA MET A 475 -29.18 42.00 -72.35
C MET A 475 -30.54 42.35 -72.96
N GLU A 476 -31.60 42.25 -72.15
CA GLU A 476 -32.93 42.84 -72.38
C GLU A 476 -33.50 43.38 -71.04
N VAL A 477 -34.36 44.41 -71.09
CA VAL A 477 -34.23 45.57 -70.16
C VAL A 477 -35.57 46.18 -69.71
N THR A 478 -35.87 46.09 -68.39
CA THR A 478 -36.70 47.05 -67.58
C THR A 478 -38.23 47.10 -67.89
N PRO A 479 -39.11 47.96 -67.28
CA PRO A 479 -38.89 49.02 -66.27
C PRO A 479 -39.93 49.20 -65.11
N MET A 480 -39.66 50.24 -64.30
CA MET A 480 -40.51 50.96 -63.32
C MET A 480 -40.70 50.32 -61.91
N VAL A 481 -40.54 50.97 -60.73
CA VAL A 481 -40.56 52.38 -60.21
C VAL A 481 -41.87 52.67 -59.39
N PRO A 482 -41.83 53.37 -58.23
CA PRO A 482 -42.50 52.92 -56.98
C PRO A 482 -43.64 53.85 -56.48
N VAL A 483 -44.11 53.72 -55.21
CA VAL A 483 -44.61 54.84 -54.32
C VAL A 483 -44.98 54.37 -52.87
N LYS A 484 -45.08 55.31 -51.89
CA LYS A 484 -45.61 55.14 -50.49
C LYS A 484 -46.97 55.85 -50.33
N PRO A 485 -47.86 55.53 -49.35
CA PRO A 485 -47.95 56.32 -48.10
C PRO A 485 -48.51 55.55 -46.85
N GLY A 486 -48.98 56.26 -45.81
CA GLY A 486 -49.53 55.72 -44.53
C GLY A 486 -51.06 55.43 -44.53
N THR A 487 -51.82 55.45 -43.41
CA THR A 487 -51.64 56.09 -42.09
C THR A 487 -52.57 55.55 -40.96
N SER A 488 -52.24 55.85 -39.68
CA SER A 488 -53.13 55.86 -38.47
C SER A 488 -53.59 54.49 -37.89
N LYS A 489 -53.90 54.31 -36.58
CA LYS A 489 -54.37 55.24 -35.51
C LYS A 489 -53.81 54.97 -34.10
N LYS A 490 -53.70 56.07 -33.32
CA LYS A 490 -53.80 56.25 -31.84
C LYS A 490 -53.43 55.11 -30.85
N GLY A 491 -52.37 55.35 -30.08
CA GLY A 491 -52.15 54.87 -28.70
C GLY A 491 -51.43 55.98 -27.90
N LYS A 492 -51.70 56.14 -26.59
CA LYS A 492 -51.24 57.33 -25.82
C LYS A 492 -49.74 57.32 -25.46
N SER A 493 -49.20 58.52 -25.37
CA SER A 493 -47.86 58.93 -24.92
C SER A 493 -47.91 59.42 -23.44
N PRO A 494 -46.84 60.04 -22.87
CA PRO A 494 -45.48 59.54 -22.69
C PRO A 494 -44.93 59.78 -21.26
N SER A 495 -43.72 59.28 -20.96
CA SER A 495 -42.72 60.04 -20.20
C SER A 495 -41.29 59.61 -20.56
N ALA A 496 -40.38 60.58 -20.58
CA ALA A 496 -38.97 60.48 -20.97
C ALA A 496 -38.10 61.28 -19.97
N PRO A 497 -36.76 61.24 -20.00
CA PRO A 497 -35.96 61.37 -18.76
C PRO A 497 -35.08 62.65 -18.65
N ILE A 498 -34.07 62.58 -17.77
CA ILE A 498 -32.88 63.47 -17.60
C ILE A 498 -33.14 64.77 -16.72
N PRO A 499 -32.21 65.73 -16.46
CA PRO A 499 -31.61 65.91 -15.11
C PRO A 499 -31.63 67.35 -14.49
N THR A 500 -30.82 67.57 -13.42
CA THR A 500 -30.31 68.84 -12.80
C THR A 500 -31.31 69.74 -12.05
N GLY A 501 -30.94 70.50 -11.00
CA GLY A 501 -29.70 70.57 -10.20
C GLY A 501 -29.58 71.83 -9.30
N ALA A 502 -28.80 71.78 -8.20
CA ALA A 502 -28.44 72.87 -7.25
C ALA A 502 -29.60 73.49 -6.40
N GLU A 503 -29.38 74.20 -5.29
CA GLU A 503 -28.16 74.56 -4.49
C GLU A 503 -28.19 73.82 -3.09
N GLU A 504 -27.78 74.24 -1.87
CA GLU A 504 -27.23 75.47 -1.21
C GLU A 504 -26.27 75.15 -0.01
N LYS A 505 -25.50 76.19 0.38
CA LYS A 505 -24.91 76.62 1.68
C LYS A 505 -25.13 75.71 2.93
N GLN A 506 -24.16 75.43 3.82
CA GLN A 506 -22.77 75.93 4.05
C GLN A 506 -22.04 74.98 5.08
N SER A 507 -20.79 75.09 5.55
CA SER A 507 -19.66 76.05 5.43
C SER A 507 -18.27 75.41 5.76
N VAL A 508 -17.18 76.15 5.50
CA VAL A 508 -15.97 76.39 6.34
C VAL A 508 -15.89 75.63 7.71
N GLU A 509 -14.76 75.05 8.17
CA GLU A 509 -13.50 74.56 7.52
C GLU A 509 -12.81 73.44 8.38
N ILE A 510 -11.54 73.38 8.87
CA ILE A 510 -10.33 74.25 8.94
C ILE A 510 -9.00 73.43 9.06
N LEU A 511 -7.85 74.13 9.10
CA LEU A 511 -6.42 73.71 9.29
C LEU A 511 -6.15 72.51 10.25
N ALA A 512 -5.30 71.52 9.90
CA ALA A 512 -3.80 71.44 9.97
C ALA A 512 -3.25 71.25 11.42
N GLU A 513 -2.10 70.61 11.71
CA GLU A 513 -0.85 70.39 10.95
C GLU A 513 0.02 69.22 11.53
N THR A 514 1.15 68.88 10.88
CA THR A 514 2.34 68.10 11.37
C THR A 514 2.32 66.55 11.53
N ALA A 515 3.53 65.99 11.49
CA ALA A 515 4.00 64.62 11.77
C ALA A 515 5.41 64.76 12.46
N PRO A 516 6.27 63.73 12.72
CA PRO A 516 6.21 62.29 12.43
C PRO A 516 6.75 61.36 13.56
N ASN A 517 7.00 60.08 13.22
CA ASN A 517 8.01 59.15 13.79
C ASN A 517 8.14 58.92 15.32
N THR A 518 8.05 57.64 15.73
CA THR A 518 9.20 56.89 16.29
C THR A 518 8.96 55.37 16.29
N LYS A 519 9.99 54.58 16.67
CA LYS A 519 10.01 53.11 16.72
C LYS A 519 10.52 52.63 18.10
N PRO A 520 10.40 51.33 18.47
CA PRO A 520 10.43 50.89 19.86
C PRO A 520 11.80 50.53 20.43
N ALA A 521 11.87 50.53 21.77
CA ALA A 521 12.66 49.63 22.63
C ALA A 521 11.65 48.90 23.56
N GLU A 522 11.81 47.66 24.04
CA GLU A 522 12.99 46.83 24.37
C GLU A 522 13.60 47.13 25.75
N GLU A 523 14.18 46.09 26.36
CA GLU A 523 14.59 45.96 27.78
C GLU A 523 13.45 45.93 28.84
N ALA A 524 13.73 45.53 30.08
CA ALA A 524 14.03 44.16 30.56
C ALA A 524 14.22 44.17 32.09
N SER A 525 13.51 43.31 32.82
CA SER A 525 13.87 42.98 34.21
C SER A 525 13.28 41.65 34.64
N ALA A 526 14.04 40.90 35.44
CA ALA A 526 13.59 39.71 36.13
C ALA A 526 13.69 39.94 37.64
N ILE A 527 12.86 39.24 38.41
CA ILE A 527 13.10 38.89 39.83
C ILE A 527 12.22 37.67 40.15
N ALA A 528 12.64 36.85 41.11
CA ALA A 528 11.97 35.63 41.56
C ALA A 528 11.64 35.73 43.06
N VAL A 529 11.46 34.57 43.74
CA VAL A 529 11.19 34.43 45.21
C VAL A 529 9.74 34.76 45.61
N ALA A 530 9.02 33.95 46.40
CA ALA A 530 9.18 32.53 46.76
C ALA A 530 7.87 31.91 47.31
N VAL A 531 7.84 30.57 47.32
CA VAL A 531 7.36 29.65 48.38
C VAL A 531 6.19 30.10 49.29
N ASP A 532 5.12 29.32 49.31
CA ASP A 532 4.72 28.65 50.56
C ASP A 532 4.07 27.26 50.31
N GLU A 533 4.17 26.36 51.28
CA GLU A 533 3.53 25.03 51.32
C GLU A 533 2.68 24.90 52.59
N THR A 534 1.49 24.28 52.53
CA THR A 534 0.94 23.63 53.74
C THR A 534 -0.12 22.56 53.46
N ALA A 535 -0.19 21.62 54.42
CA ALA A 535 -1.05 20.45 54.58
C ALA A 535 -2.49 20.55 54.03
N ALA A 536 -3.09 19.56 53.36
CA ALA A 536 -3.17 18.10 53.58
C ALA A 536 -4.23 17.64 54.61
N ASP A 537 -5.18 16.81 54.16
CA ASP A 537 -5.85 15.83 55.02
C ASP A 537 -6.23 14.52 54.27
N LYS A 538 -6.68 13.53 55.05
CA LYS A 538 -6.91 12.11 54.78
C LYS A 538 -8.26 11.90 54.04
N GLY A 539 -8.56 10.78 53.37
CA GLY A 539 -7.86 9.50 53.25
C GLY A 539 -8.71 8.33 53.78
N SER A 540 -9.37 7.55 52.92
CA SER A 540 -10.20 6.41 53.34
C SER A 540 -10.05 5.13 52.48
N LYS A 541 -10.15 3.98 53.17
CA LYS A 541 -10.10 2.59 52.65
C LYS A 541 -11.48 2.25 52.02
N SER A 542 -11.73 1.24 51.20
CA SER A 542 -11.10 -0.07 50.91
C SER A 542 -11.58 -0.55 49.50
N LYS A 543 -11.28 -1.72 48.90
CA LYS A 543 -11.38 -3.11 49.42
C LYS A 543 -10.67 -4.09 48.46
N LYS A 544 -10.06 -5.16 48.97
CA LYS A 544 -9.49 -6.25 48.15
C LYS A 544 -10.59 -7.23 47.71
N GLY A 545 -10.47 -7.80 46.49
CA GLY A 545 -11.25 -8.95 46.03
C GLY A 545 -10.35 -9.99 45.36
N LYS A 546 -10.36 -11.25 45.84
CA LYS A 546 -9.59 -12.36 45.24
C LYS A 546 -10.41 -13.01 44.13
N GLY A 547 -9.79 -13.25 42.97
CA GLY A 547 -10.47 -13.74 41.77
C GLY A 547 -10.79 -15.24 41.74
N LYS A 548 -10.91 -15.78 40.52
CA LYS A 548 -10.77 -17.22 40.24
C LYS A 548 -10.33 -17.45 38.80
N LYS A 549 -9.54 -18.52 38.58
CA LYS A 549 -9.38 -19.15 37.26
C LYS A 549 -10.69 -19.90 36.93
N ASN A 550 -10.97 -20.10 35.64
CA ASN A 550 -11.56 -21.35 35.16
C ASN A 550 -11.04 -21.63 33.73
N LYS A 551 -11.06 -22.90 33.35
CA LYS A 551 -10.48 -23.46 32.11
C LYS A 551 -11.27 -24.73 31.77
N LYS A 552 -11.39 -25.03 30.47
CA LYS A 552 -12.38 -25.94 29.87
C LYS A 552 -13.80 -25.34 29.85
N GLU A 553 -14.64 -25.68 28.88
CA GLU A 553 -14.39 -26.56 27.71
C GLU A 553 -14.01 -25.76 26.45
#